data_AF-A0A8T4MBZ0-F1
#
_entry.id   AF-A0A8T4MBZ0-F1
#
_cell.length_a   1.000
_cell.length_b   1.000
_cell.length_c   1.000
_cell.angle_alpha   90.00
_cell.angle_beta   90.00
_cell.angle_gamma   90.00
#
_symmetry.space_group_name_H-M   'P 1'
#
loop_
_entity.id
_entity.type
_entity.pdbx_description
1 polymer ?
#
loop_
_entity_poly.entity_id
_entity_poly.type
_entity_poly.pdbx_seq_one_letter_code
_entity_poly.pdbx_strand_id
1 'polypeptide(L)'
;MKKRIANFFIKGERFKNEFRNQIRSVIIITLGFTIAFTWRQTLFDISQAFVQLLIHIENPTTSSILTSTFMTIVAILLIYGTSYWLRDKPQYC
;
A
#
# COMPACT_ATOMS: atom_id res chain seq x y z
N MET A 1 -33.94 32.06 -18.88
CA MET A 1 -33.58 31.34 -17.63
C MET A 1 -33.46 29.81 -17.78
N LYS A 2 -34.30 29.12 -18.57
CA LYS A 2 -34.23 27.64 -18.77
C LYS A 2 -32.85 27.09 -19.19
N LYS A 3 -32.11 27.79 -20.04
CA LYS A 3 -30.76 27.36 -20.50
C LYS A 3 -29.70 27.32 -19.39
N ARG A 4 -29.84 28.12 -18.33
CA ARG A 4 -28.87 28.18 -17.21
C ARG A 4 -29.03 27.00 -16.24
N ILE A 5 -30.28 26.56 -16.05
CA ILE A 5 -30.64 25.42 -15.19
C ILE A 5 -30.24 24.10 -15.87
N ALA A 6 -30.45 23.98 -17.18
CA ALA A 6 -30.03 22.80 -17.96
C ALA A 6 -28.51 22.58 -17.91
N ASN A 7 -27.71 23.65 -18.06
CA ASN A 7 -26.25 23.55 -17.97
C ASN A 7 -25.77 23.22 -16.55
N PHE A 8 -26.51 23.60 -15.50
CA PHE A 8 -26.17 23.25 -14.12
C PHE A 8 -26.43 21.76 -13.84
N PHE A 9 -27.51 21.21 -14.40
CA PHE A 9 -27.83 19.78 -14.30
C PHE A 9 -26.81 18.91 -15.06
N ILE A 10 -26.41 19.29 -16.27
CA ILE A 10 -25.39 18.59 -17.07
C ILE A 10 -24.02 18.63 -16.35
N LYS A 11 -23.69 19.74 -15.68
CA LYS A 11 -22.46 19.84 -14.87
C LYS A 11 -22.53 18.98 -13.60
N GLY A 12 -23.71 18.86 -13.00
CA GLY A 12 -23.97 18.01 -11.84
C GLY A 12 -23.88 16.51 -12.15
N GLU A 13 -24.34 16.07 -13.32
CA GLU A 13 -24.23 14.66 -13.74
C GLU A 13 -22.78 14.24 -13.99
N ARG A 14 -21.97 15.10 -14.64
CA ARG A 14 -20.52 14.85 -14.76
C ARG A 14 -19.82 14.79 -13.41
N PHE A 15 -20.14 15.73 -12.50
CA PHE A 15 -19.59 15.72 -11.14
C PHE A 15 -19.93 14.43 -10.38
N LYS A 16 -21.18 13.96 -10.46
CA LYS A 16 -21.61 12.71 -9.82
C LYS A 16 -20.83 11.51 -10.35
N ASN A 17 -20.54 11.47 -11.65
CA ASN A 17 -19.80 10.37 -12.26
C ASN A 17 -18.31 10.39 -11.86
N GLU A 18 -17.68 11.57 -11.86
CA GLU A 18 -16.30 11.73 -11.37
C GLU A 18 -16.16 11.42 -9.88
N PHE A 19 -17.11 11.87 -9.07
CA PHE A 19 -17.15 11.59 -7.63
C PHE A 19 -17.27 10.08 -7.35
N ARG A 20 -18.06 9.36 -8.14
CA ARG A 20 -18.17 7.89 -8.03
C ARG A 20 -16.85 7.19 -8.35
N ASN A 21 -16.11 7.68 -9.35
CA ASN A 21 -14.79 7.14 -9.71
C ASN A 21 -13.73 7.46 -8.64
N GLN A 22 -13.78 8.64 -8.04
CA GLN A 22 -12.92 8.99 -6.90
C GLN A 22 -13.21 8.11 -5.68
N ILE A 23 -14.49 7.92 -5.33
CA ILE A 23 -14.88 7.02 -4.24
C ILE A 23 -14.37 5.60 -4.49
N ARG A 24 -14.51 5.08 -5.73
CA ARG A 24 -14.01 3.75 -6.08
C ARG A 24 -12.50 3.64 -5.86
N SER A 25 -11.75 4.68 -6.25
CA SER A 25 -10.30 4.73 -6.07
C SER A 25 -9.92 4.77 -4.59
N VAL A 26 -10.61 5.59 -3.80
CA VAL A 26 -10.42 5.66 -2.35
C VAL A 26 -10.72 4.32 -1.68
N ILE A 27 -11.80 3.64 -2.06
CA ILE A 27 -12.15 2.31 -1.52
C ILE A 27 -11.03 1.31 -1.82
N ILE A 28 -10.50 1.26 -3.05
CA ILE A 28 -9.42 0.34 -3.42
C ILE A 28 -8.16 0.62 -2.60
N ILE A 29 -7.78 1.90 -2.46
CA ILE A 29 -6.61 2.31 -1.68
C ILE A 29 -6.81 1.94 -0.20
N THR A 30 -7.96 2.27 0.37
CA THR A 30 -8.28 1.99 1.77
C THR A 30 -8.28 0.48 2.04
N LEU A 31 -8.92 -0.32 1.18
CA LEU A 31 -8.92 -1.78 1.33
C LEU A 31 -7.52 -2.37 1.21
N GLY A 32 -6.73 -1.93 0.21
CA GLY A 32 -5.34 -2.35 0.06
C GLY A 32 -4.49 -1.98 1.27
N PHE A 33 -4.67 -0.77 1.80
CA PHE A 33 -4.01 -0.32 3.02
C PHE A 33 -4.44 -1.15 4.23
N THR A 34 -5.73 -1.41 4.42
CA THR A 34 -6.24 -2.24 5.52
C THR A 34 -5.65 -3.64 5.45
N ILE A 35 -5.64 -4.27 4.27
CA ILE A 35 -5.05 -5.60 4.09
C ILE A 35 -3.55 -5.54 4.43
N ALA A 36 -2.78 -4.61 3.86
CA ALA A 36 -1.36 -4.47 4.17
C ALA A 36 -1.13 -4.23 5.68
N PHE A 37 -1.99 -3.45 6.33
CA PHE A 37 -1.93 -3.16 7.75
C PHE A 37 -2.24 -4.39 8.61
N THR A 38 -3.26 -5.18 8.27
CA THR A 38 -3.58 -6.44 8.96
C THR A 38 -2.43 -7.43 8.85
N TRP A 39 -1.78 -7.51 7.69
CA TRP A 39 -0.67 -8.41 7.45
C TRP A 39 0.63 -7.98 8.14
N ARG A 40 0.73 -6.74 8.68
CA ARG A 40 1.93 -6.26 9.38
C ARG A 40 2.34 -7.16 10.53
N GLN A 41 1.39 -7.52 11.40
CA GLN A 41 1.66 -8.38 12.55
C GLN A 41 2.00 -9.80 12.10
N THR A 42 1.22 -10.34 11.15
CA THR A 42 1.47 -11.68 10.60
C THR A 42 2.85 -11.80 9.93
N LEU A 43 3.29 -10.79 9.18
CA LEU A 43 4.63 -10.78 8.56
C LEU A 43 5.74 -10.70 9.61
N PHE A 44 5.52 -9.97 10.70
CA PHE A 44 6.45 -9.93 11.82
C PHE A 44 6.54 -11.29 12.51
N ASP A 45 5.40 -11.91 12.83
CA ASP A 45 5.35 -13.22 13.48
C ASP A 45 5.95 -14.32 12.61
N ILE A 46 5.66 -14.33 11.30
CA ILE A 46 6.28 -15.26 10.33
C ILE A 46 7.80 -15.05 10.28
N SER A 47 8.25 -13.80 10.21
CA SER A 47 9.68 -13.48 10.15
C SER A 47 10.38 -13.88 11.45
N GLN A 48 9.73 -13.69 12.60
CA GLN A 48 10.25 -14.14 13.90
C GLN A 48 10.33 -15.67 13.96
N ALA A 49 9.29 -16.38 13.54
CA ALA A 49 9.29 -17.83 13.48
C ALA A 49 10.39 -18.36 12.53
N PHE A 50 10.62 -17.70 11.40
CA PHE A 50 11.69 -18.05 10.46
C PHE A 50 13.08 -17.81 11.05
N VAL A 51 13.28 -16.68 11.72
CA VAL A 51 14.54 -16.35 12.41
C VAL A 51 14.80 -17.32 13.57
N GLN A 52 13.78 -17.67 14.36
CA GLN A 52 13.88 -18.65 15.45
C GLN A 52 14.15 -20.07 14.92
N LEU A 53 13.59 -20.45 13.77
CA LEU A 53 13.87 -21.73 13.13
C LEU A 53 15.34 -21.83 12.66
N LEU A 54 15.88 -20.73 12.13
CA LEU A 54 17.27 -20.68 11.66
C LEU A 54 18.30 -20.50 12.79
N ILE A 55 17.94 -19.78 13.85
CA ILE A 55 18.83 -19.49 14.96
C ILE A 55 18.04 -19.76 16.24
N HIS A 56 18.39 -20.84 16.95
CA HIS A 56 17.80 -21.25 18.23
C HIS A 56 18.11 -20.20 19.33
N ILE A 57 17.55 -19.00 19.21
CA ILE A 57 17.72 -17.89 20.14
C ILE A 57 16.51 -17.90 21.07
N GLU A 58 16.71 -18.33 22.31
CA GLU A 58 15.68 -18.38 23.36
C GLU A 58 15.29 -16.98 23.88
N ASN A 59 16.08 -15.94 23.59
CA ASN A 59 15.88 -14.61 24.18
C ASN A 59 14.89 -13.76 23.35
N PRO A 60 13.71 -13.38 23.89
CA PRO A 60 12.63 -12.72 23.14
C PRO A 60 13.00 -11.31 22.64
N THR A 61 13.90 -10.61 23.34
CA THR A 61 14.35 -9.27 22.96
C THR A 61 15.26 -9.31 21.72
N THR A 62 16.17 -10.29 21.67
CA THR A 62 17.11 -10.45 20.55
C THR A 62 16.41 -10.89 19.28
N SER A 63 15.41 -11.78 19.39
CA SER A 63 14.60 -12.20 18.24
C SER A 63 13.77 -11.05 17.65
N SER A 64 13.21 -10.17 18.49
CA SER A 64 12.44 -9.00 18.02
C SER A 64 13.31 -7.98 17.26
N ILE A 65 14.53 -7.72 17.75
CA ILE A 65 15.48 -6.81 17.11
C ILE A 65 15.96 -7.38 15.76
N LEU A 66 16.28 -8.68 15.74
CA LEU A 66 16.75 -9.35 14.53
C LEU A 66 15.66 -9.41 13.46
N THR A 67 14.41 -9.69 13.86
CA THR A 67 13.24 -9.67 12.98
C THR A 67 12.97 -8.27 12.43
N SER A 68 13.07 -7.24 13.26
CA SER A 68 12.91 -5.85 12.82
C SER A 68 13.98 -5.42 11.81
N THR A 69 15.23 -5.83 12.04
CA THR A 69 16.36 -5.57 11.13
C THR A 69 16.16 -6.29 9.81
N PHE A 70 15.76 -7.57 9.85
CA PHE A 70 15.44 -8.37 8.67
C PHE A 70 14.32 -7.74 7.84
N MET A 71 13.20 -7.37 8.47
CA MET A 71 12.09 -6.70 7.79
C MET A 71 12.50 -5.36 7.18
N THR A 72 13.39 -4.63 7.83
CA THR A 72 13.93 -3.36 7.29
C THR A 72 14.75 -3.61 6.02
N ILE A 73 15.61 -4.64 6.02
CA ILE A 73 16.39 -5.02 4.82
C ILE A 73 15.46 -5.46 3.68
N VAL A 74 14.46 -6.29 3.98
CA VAL A 74 13.47 -6.74 2.99
C VAL A 74 12.70 -5.55 2.41
N ALA A 75 12.28 -4.59 3.25
CA ALA A 75 11.59 -3.39 2.80
C ALA A 75 12.47 -2.54 1.87
N ILE A 76 13.76 -2.34 2.21
CA ILE A 76 14.71 -1.62 1.36
C ILE A 76 14.88 -2.34 0.01
N LEU A 77 14.99 -3.66 0.00
CA LEU A 77 15.08 -4.44 -1.24
C LEU A 77 13.83 -4.33 -2.10
N LEU A 78 12.64 -4.36 -1.49
CA LEU A 78 11.38 -4.15 -2.21
C LEU A 78 11.28 -2.74 -2.79
N ILE A 79 11.64 -1.70 -2.04
CA ILE A 79 11.67 -0.32 -2.54
C ILE A 79 12.67 -0.20 -3.70
N TYR A 80 13.86 -0.80 -3.56
CA TYR A 80 14.86 -0.80 -4.62
C TYR A 80 14.38 -1.53 -5.88
N GLY A 81 13.80 -2.72 -5.74
CA GLY A 81 13.28 -3.50 -6.87
C GLY A 81 12.09 -2.82 -7.55
N THR A 82 11.15 -2.27 -6.78
CA THR A 82 10.02 -1.50 -7.34
C THR A 82 10.48 -0.23 -8.03
N SER A 83 11.46 0.49 -7.46
CA SER A 83 12.07 1.68 -8.08
C SER A 83 12.78 1.33 -9.39
N TYR A 84 13.53 0.22 -9.41
CA TYR A 84 14.18 -0.28 -10.62
C TYR A 84 13.16 -0.60 -11.72
N TRP A 85 12.08 -1.31 -11.37
CA TRP A 85 11.02 -1.65 -12.34
C TRP A 85 10.24 -0.44 -12.83
N LEU A 86 10.00 0.56 -11.97
CA LEU A 86 9.27 1.78 -12.37
C LEU A 86 10.10 2.69 -13.27
N ARG A 87 11.43 2.55 -13.25
CA ARG A 87 12.37 3.33 -14.06
C ARG A 87 12.35 2.96 -15.55
N ASP A 88 11.70 1.86 -15.94
CA ASP A 88 11.50 1.42 -17.34
C ASP A 88 10.40 2.17 -18.10
N LYS A 89 9.72 3.16 -17.48
CA LYS A 89 8.84 4.06 -18.22
C LYS A 89 9.61 5.32 -18.62
N PRO A 90 10.01 5.49 -19.90
CA PRO A 90 10.56 6.75 -20.36
C PRO A 90 9.50 7.84 -20.15
N GLN A 91 9.81 8.80 -19.28
CA GLN A 91 9.09 10.05 -19.16
C GLN A 91 9.25 10.81 -20.49
N TYR A 92 8.29 10.65 -21.39
CA TYR A 92 8.09 11.63 -22.46
C TYR A 92 7.34 12.83 -21.86
N CYS A 93 7.99 13.99 -21.94
CA CYS A 93 7.50 15.31 -21.58
C CYS A 93 6.13 15.64 -22.18
#